data_AF-A0A514LA48-F1
#
_entry.id   AF-A0A514LA48-F1
#
_cell.length_a   1.000
_cell.length_b   1.000
_cell.length_c   1.000
_cell.angle_alpha   90.00
_cell.angle_beta   90.00
_cell.angle_gamma   90.00
#
_symmetry.space_group_name_H-M   'P 1'
#
loop_
_entity.id
_entity.type
_entity.pdbx_description
1 polymer ?
#
loop_
_entity_poly.entity_id
_entity_poly.type
_entity_poly.pdbx_seq_one_letter_code
_entity_poly.pdbx_strand_id
1 'polypeptide(L)'
;MLKKTIQTAFLFGVFTIILVPMYDVHGETTIANFVDPDKDQQYYLDRYYNEPTYKSWFDRNYPNISIEEAVGITNDENSMIDTILKKELIQEADATLVHQETSQPNNSEIAQMVLAIGGLGILFGAVYGIKRKVNHNTRQISINTDYIKNKIIRPVIRTNPIDILQLRLAKGEISFEEYEKISKKLTSNH
;
A
#
# COMPACT_ATOMS: atom_id res chain seq x y z
N MET A 1 -39.82 -48.81 -46.56
CA MET A 1 -40.19 -49.80 -45.55
C MET A 1 -39.02 -50.01 -44.59
N LEU A 2 -39.34 -50.13 -43.30
CA LEU A 2 -38.51 -50.65 -42.20
C LEU A 2 -37.39 -49.77 -41.62
N LYS A 3 -37.77 -49.14 -40.50
CA LYS A 3 -36.96 -48.78 -39.34
C LYS A 3 -35.93 -49.87 -39.00
N LYS A 4 -34.75 -49.48 -38.51
CA LYS A 4 -34.20 -50.00 -37.24
C LYS A 4 -33.07 -49.12 -36.72
N THR A 5 -33.46 -48.30 -35.74
CA THR A 5 -32.61 -47.79 -34.67
C THR A 5 -31.93 -48.94 -33.95
N ILE A 6 -30.61 -48.88 -33.76
CA ILE A 6 -29.95 -49.59 -32.66
C ILE A 6 -29.23 -48.52 -31.84
N GLN A 7 -29.84 -48.23 -30.70
CA GLN A 7 -29.18 -47.64 -29.55
C GLN A 7 -28.12 -48.63 -29.07
N THR A 8 -26.87 -48.19 -29.02
CA THR A 8 -25.90 -48.72 -28.07
C THR A 8 -25.64 -47.64 -27.03
N ALA A 9 -26.42 -47.72 -25.95
CA ALA A 9 -26.07 -47.08 -24.71
C ALA A 9 -24.83 -47.78 -24.15
N PHE A 10 -23.68 -47.12 -24.20
CA PHE A 10 -22.58 -47.38 -23.28
C PHE A 10 -22.52 -46.19 -22.32
N LEU A 11 -23.26 -46.31 -21.23
CA LEU A 11 -23.08 -45.51 -20.03
C LEU A 11 -21.71 -45.88 -19.46
N PHE A 12 -20.74 -44.97 -19.51
CA PHE A 12 -19.88 -44.66 -18.36
C PHE A 12 -19.12 -43.35 -18.64
N GLY A 13 -19.59 -42.28 -17.99
CA GLY A 13 -18.73 -41.19 -17.53
C GLY A 13 -18.49 -40.03 -18.50
N VAL A 14 -18.70 -38.83 -17.95
CA VAL A 14 -18.12 -37.53 -18.34
C VAL A 14 -18.90 -36.70 -19.38
N PHE A 15 -19.76 -35.84 -18.82
CA PHE A 15 -19.90 -34.40 -19.12
C PHE A 15 -19.97 -33.98 -20.61
N THR A 16 -21.20 -33.81 -21.12
CA THR A 16 -21.46 -33.03 -22.34
C THR A 16 -22.19 -31.73 -21.98
N ILE A 17 -21.42 -30.64 -21.87
CA ILE A 17 -21.96 -29.27 -21.89
C ILE A 17 -22.32 -28.93 -23.34
N ILE A 18 -23.57 -28.52 -23.53
CA ILE A 18 -24.08 -27.96 -24.77
C ILE A 18 -24.12 -26.43 -24.63
N LEU A 19 -23.64 -25.77 -25.70
CA LEU A 19 -24.06 -24.48 -26.25
C LEU A 19 -23.26 -23.21 -25.93
N VAL A 20 -22.93 -22.55 -27.04
CA VAL A 20 -22.73 -21.11 -27.33
C VAL A 20 -21.39 -20.95 -28.08
N PRO A 21 -21.39 -20.29 -29.26
CA PRO A 21 -20.27 -20.34 -30.19
C PRO A 21 -19.05 -19.74 -29.50
N MET A 22 -17.96 -20.53 -29.47
CA MET A 22 -16.66 -20.05 -29.03
C MET A 22 -16.24 -18.92 -29.97
N TYR A 23 -16.51 -17.71 -29.49
CA TYR A 23 -15.85 -16.49 -29.92
C TYR A 23 -14.35 -16.77 -29.99
N ASP A 24 -13.76 -16.31 -31.08
CA ASP A 24 -12.38 -16.54 -31.48
C ASP A 24 -11.41 -16.52 -30.29
N VAL A 25 -10.63 -17.59 -30.15
CA VAL A 25 -9.34 -17.54 -29.46
C VAL A 25 -8.42 -16.71 -30.36
N HIS A 26 -8.63 -15.40 -30.38
CA HIS A 26 -7.53 -14.48 -30.56
C HIS A 26 -6.85 -14.39 -29.21
N GLY A 27 -5.61 -14.91 -29.15
CA GLY A 27 -4.63 -14.43 -28.18
C GLY A 27 -4.31 -12.98 -28.49
N GLU A 28 -5.30 -12.10 -28.33
CA GLU A 28 -5.08 -10.67 -28.17
C GLU A 28 -4.84 -10.47 -26.68
N THR A 29 -3.63 -10.01 -26.37
CA THR A 29 -3.31 -9.25 -25.16
C THR A 29 -4.34 -8.14 -25.04
N THR A 30 -5.49 -8.44 -24.45
CA THR A 30 -6.63 -7.52 -24.36
C THR A 30 -6.32 -6.55 -23.26
N ILE A 31 -5.58 -5.50 -23.64
CA ILE A 31 -5.40 -4.31 -22.83
C ILE A 31 -6.79 -3.91 -22.32
N ALA A 32 -6.90 -3.74 -21.01
CA ALA A 32 -8.19 -3.47 -20.38
C ALA A 32 -8.79 -2.17 -20.93
N ASN A 33 -10.10 -2.13 -21.12
CA ASN A 33 -10.83 -1.04 -21.80
C ASN A 33 -10.63 0.37 -21.17
N PHE A 34 -10.09 0.47 -19.95
CA PHE A 34 -9.77 1.76 -19.33
C PHE A 34 -8.42 2.34 -19.76
N VAL A 35 -7.59 1.53 -20.40
CA VAL A 35 -6.25 1.92 -20.87
C VAL A 35 -6.40 2.62 -22.22
N ASP A 36 -6.12 3.91 -22.19
CA ASP A 36 -5.97 4.77 -23.37
C ASP A 36 -4.70 4.36 -24.15
N PRO A 37 -4.81 3.98 -25.45
CA PRO A 37 -3.68 3.63 -26.30
C PRO A 37 -2.68 4.78 -26.52
N ASP A 38 -3.13 6.03 -26.38
CA ASP A 38 -2.29 7.21 -26.56
C ASP A 38 -1.46 7.53 -25.29
N LYS A 39 -1.59 6.73 -24.23
CA LYS A 39 -0.85 6.88 -22.97
C LYS A 39 0.08 5.71 -22.74
N ASP A 40 1.24 6.02 -22.16
CA ASP A 40 2.24 5.04 -21.78
C ASP A 40 1.68 4.05 -20.73
N GLN A 41 2.03 2.76 -20.84
CA GLN A 41 1.68 1.75 -19.84
C GLN A 41 2.20 2.14 -18.45
N GLN A 42 3.39 2.76 -18.40
CA GLN A 42 3.99 3.24 -17.15
C GLN A 42 3.12 4.29 -16.45
N TYR A 43 2.38 5.11 -17.19
CA TYR A 43 1.47 6.11 -16.62
C TYR A 43 0.40 5.45 -15.74
N TYR A 44 -0.09 4.27 -16.12
CA TYR A 44 -1.10 3.54 -15.35
C TYR A 44 -0.51 2.83 -14.12
N LEU A 45 0.73 2.33 -14.24
CA LEU A 45 1.47 1.74 -13.11
C LEU A 45 1.78 2.80 -12.05
N ASP A 46 2.31 3.95 -12.46
CA ASP A 46 2.63 5.06 -11.56
C ASP A 46 1.38 5.53 -10.82
N ARG A 47 0.25 5.59 -11.52
CA ARG A 47 -1.02 5.95 -10.91
C ARG A 47 -1.50 4.90 -9.91
N TYR A 48 -1.37 3.63 -10.24
CA TYR A 48 -1.75 2.53 -9.34
C TYR A 48 -0.91 2.51 -8.06
N TYR A 49 0.40 2.76 -8.14
CA TYR A 49 1.29 2.73 -6.99
C TYR A 49 1.32 4.03 -6.17
N ASN A 50 1.02 5.18 -6.78
CA ASN A 50 1.13 6.49 -6.11
C ASN A 50 -0.22 7.15 -5.77
N GLU A 51 -1.33 6.78 -6.43
CA GLU A 51 -2.65 7.34 -6.15
C GLU A 51 -3.58 6.32 -5.45
N PRO A 52 -3.81 6.44 -4.12
CA PRO A 52 -4.61 5.45 -3.37
C PRO A 52 -6.07 5.36 -3.84
N THR A 53 -6.61 6.47 -4.37
CA THR A 53 -7.96 6.52 -4.96
C THR A 53 -8.04 5.74 -6.25
N TYR A 54 -7.02 5.81 -7.10
CA TYR A 54 -6.96 5.07 -8.35
C TYR A 54 -6.77 3.57 -8.10
N LYS A 55 -5.89 3.22 -7.15
CA LYS A 55 -5.72 1.84 -6.69
C LYS A 55 -7.05 1.22 -6.22
N SER A 56 -7.75 1.91 -5.33
CA SER A 56 -9.02 1.44 -4.78
C SER A 56 -10.12 1.27 -5.84
N TRP A 57 -10.07 2.07 -6.90
CA TRP A 57 -10.95 1.93 -8.05
C TRP A 57 -10.54 0.71 -8.89
N PHE A 58 -9.26 0.54 -9.20
CA PHE A 58 -8.77 -0.60 -9.98
C PHE A 58 -9.10 -1.93 -9.28
N ASP A 59 -8.73 -2.08 -8.00
CA ASP A 59 -8.96 -3.28 -7.19
C ASP A 59 -10.46 -3.70 -7.14
N ARG A 60 -11.38 -2.72 -7.26
CA ARG A 60 -12.82 -2.95 -7.21
C ARG A 60 -13.39 -3.38 -8.57
N ASN A 61 -12.91 -2.78 -9.65
CA ASN A 61 -13.45 -3.00 -10.99
C ASN A 61 -12.77 -4.20 -11.69
N TYR A 62 -11.55 -4.54 -11.26
CA TYR A 62 -10.70 -5.55 -11.87
C TYR A 62 -10.12 -6.52 -10.81
N PRO A 63 -10.96 -7.23 -10.04
CA PRO A 63 -10.48 -8.04 -8.91
C PRO A 63 -9.69 -9.28 -9.32
N ASN A 64 -9.78 -9.70 -10.58
CA ASN A 64 -9.23 -10.95 -11.09
C ASN A 64 -8.04 -10.76 -12.05
N ILE A 65 -7.59 -9.53 -12.25
CA ILE A 65 -6.44 -9.21 -13.13
C ILE A 65 -5.50 -8.26 -12.41
N SER A 66 -4.19 -8.42 -12.61
CA SER A 66 -3.21 -7.48 -12.06
C SER A 66 -3.13 -6.22 -12.92
N ILE A 67 -2.62 -5.12 -12.37
CA ILE A 67 -2.49 -3.87 -13.15
C ILE A 67 -1.52 -4.05 -14.32
N GLU A 68 -0.49 -4.88 -14.15
CA GLU A 68 0.50 -5.24 -15.16
C GLU A 68 -0.15 -6.00 -16.31
N GLU A 69 -0.94 -7.02 -15.99
CA GLU A 69 -1.70 -7.78 -16.98
C GLU A 69 -2.73 -6.90 -17.69
N ALA A 70 -3.39 -6.00 -16.96
CA ALA A 70 -4.39 -5.09 -17.49
C ALA A 70 -3.82 -4.05 -18.48
N VAL A 71 -2.56 -3.65 -18.32
CA VAL A 71 -1.88 -2.74 -19.27
C VAL A 71 -1.18 -3.48 -20.41
N GLY A 72 -1.22 -4.82 -20.42
CA GLY A 72 -0.65 -5.65 -21.48
C GLY A 72 0.80 -6.09 -21.22
N ILE A 73 1.27 -6.05 -19.98
CA ILE A 73 2.57 -6.61 -19.57
C ILE A 73 2.33 -8.08 -19.19
N THR A 74 2.36 -8.97 -20.16
CA THR A 74 2.36 -10.43 -19.93
C THR A 74 3.78 -10.93 -19.69
N ASN A 75 3.94 -11.93 -18.82
CA ASN A 75 5.22 -12.48 -18.33
C ASN A 75 6.14 -13.14 -19.38
N ASP A 76 6.12 -12.72 -20.64
CA ASP A 76 7.13 -13.08 -21.64
C ASP A 76 8.41 -12.24 -21.48
N GLU A 77 8.37 -11.21 -20.62
CA GLU A 77 9.54 -10.46 -20.14
C GLU A 77 10.42 -11.27 -19.15
N ASN A 78 9.92 -12.40 -18.63
CA ASN A 78 10.74 -13.31 -17.81
C ASN A 78 11.84 -14.01 -18.61
N SER A 79 11.80 -14.01 -19.95
CA SER A 79 12.90 -14.56 -20.77
C SER A 79 14.18 -13.73 -20.62
N MET A 80 14.05 -12.39 -20.55
CA MET A 80 15.19 -11.51 -20.31
C MET A 80 15.68 -11.60 -18.86
N ILE A 81 14.76 -11.73 -17.90
CA ILE A 81 15.12 -11.85 -16.47
C ILE A 81 15.81 -13.19 -16.18
N ASP A 82 15.36 -14.32 -16.75
CA ASP A 82 16.03 -15.62 -16.64
C ASP A 82 17.40 -15.63 -17.31
N THR A 83 17.55 -14.93 -18.45
CA THR A 83 18.87 -14.77 -19.08
C THR A 83 19.78 -13.84 -18.27
N ILE A 84 19.25 -12.80 -17.64
CA ILE A 84 19.99 -11.90 -16.75
C ILE A 84 20.43 -12.65 -15.49
N LEU A 85 19.53 -13.36 -14.79
CA LEU A 85 19.88 -14.13 -13.58
C LEU A 85 20.88 -15.26 -13.87
N LYS A 86 20.71 -15.99 -14.98
CA LYS A 86 21.63 -17.07 -15.36
C LYS A 86 22.99 -16.55 -15.81
N LYS A 87 23.04 -15.32 -16.31
CA LYS A 87 24.29 -14.60 -16.64
C LYS A 87 24.96 -14.02 -15.38
N GLU A 88 24.17 -13.57 -14.41
CA GLU A 88 24.63 -13.00 -13.14
C GLU A 88 25.15 -14.07 -12.17
N LEU A 89 24.54 -15.26 -12.10
CA LEU A 89 24.99 -16.39 -11.27
C LEU A 89 26.25 -17.13 -11.77
N ILE A 90 26.57 -17.04 -13.08
CA ILE A 90 27.74 -17.73 -13.67
C ILE A 90 28.95 -16.80 -13.78
N GLN A 91 28.78 -15.47 -13.67
CA GLN A 91 29.87 -14.50 -13.82
C GLN A 91 30.67 -14.19 -12.55
N GLU A 92 30.25 -14.63 -11.36
CA GLU A 92 30.98 -14.36 -10.11
C GLU A 92 32.28 -15.18 -9.93
N ALA A 93 32.72 -15.94 -10.94
CA ALA A 93 33.98 -16.68 -10.88
C ALA A 93 35.17 -16.02 -11.62
N ASP A 94 34.95 -15.06 -12.52
CA ASP A 94 36.04 -14.40 -13.23
C ASP A 94 35.82 -12.88 -13.24
N ALA A 95 36.47 -12.19 -12.29
CA ALA A 95 36.48 -10.74 -12.12
C ALA A 95 37.22 -9.97 -13.24
N THR A 96 37.29 -10.53 -14.44
CA THR A 96 37.87 -9.89 -15.62
C THR A 96 36.96 -10.21 -16.79
N LEU A 97 36.46 -9.19 -17.49
CA LEU A 97 35.58 -9.26 -18.68
C LEU A 97 34.07 -9.17 -18.41
N VAL A 98 33.52 -7.96 -18.26
CA VAL A 98 32.41 -7.53 -19.14
C VAL A 98 32.48 -6.00 -19.33
N HIS A 99 32.91 -5.64 -20.54
CA HIS A 99 32.61 -4.38 -21.19
C HIS A 99 31.08 -4.24 -21.39
N GLN A 100 30.53 -3.08 -21.03
CA GLN A 100 29.22 -2.64 -21.50
C GLN A 100 29.39 -2.01 -22.89
N GLU A 101 28.67 -2.49 -23.90
CA GLU A 101 28.45 -1.72 -25.13
C GLU A 101 27.20 -0.85 -24.97
N THR A 102 27.42 0.46 -24.85
CA THR A 102 26.84 1.49 -25.73
C THR A 102 27.52 2.83 -25.44
N SER A 103 28.16 3.39 -26.48
CA SER A 103 28.75 4.74 -26.59
C SER A 103 29.86 5.09 -25.58
N GLN A 104 31.13 4.99 -25.99
CA GLN A 104 32.32 5.38 -25.21
C GLN A 104 32.16 6.72 -24.45
N PRO A 105 31.95 6.71 -23.11
CA PRO A 105 32.19 7.85 -22.25
C PRO A 105 33.59 7.68 -21.64
N ASN A 106 34.30 8.79 -21.42
CA ASN A 106 35.61 8.71 -20.78
C ASN A 106 35.48 8.08 -19.37
N ASN A 107 36.53 7.43 -18.89
CA ASN A 107 36.59 6.83 -17.56
C ASN A 107 36.20 7.80 -16.42
N SER A 108 36.41 9.11 -16.63
CA SER A 108 35.97 10.16 -15.72
C SER A 108 34.45 10.35 -15.67
N GLU A 109 33.72 10.22 -16.78
CA GLU A 109 32.26 10.35 -16.84
C GLU A 109 31.57 9.18 -16.14
N ILE A 110 32.08 7.96 -16.32
CA ILE A 110 31.56 6.78 -15.60
C ILE A 110 31.80 6.94 -14.09
N ALA A 111 32.99 7.36 -13.68
CA ALA A 111 33.29 7.62 -12.27
C ALA A 111 32.42 8.74 -11.68
N GLN A 112 32.20 9.82 -12.44
CA GLN A 112 31.31 10.91 -12.03
C GLN A 112 29.86 10.45 -11.93
N MET A 113 29.38 9.61 -12.85
CA MET A 113 28.04 9.04 -12.80
C MET A 113 27.87 8.14 -11.57
N VAL A 114 28.83 7.25 -11.29
CA VAL A 114 28.82 6.38 -10.11
C VAL A 114 28.87 7.20 -8.80
N LEU A 115 29.72 8.22 -8.74
CA LEU A 115 29.80 9.13 -7.59
C LEU A 115 28.50 9.93 -7.41
N ALA A 116 27.89 10.39 -8.50
CA ALA A 116 26.63 11.13 -8.48
C ALA A 116 25.47 10.25 -8.00
N ILE A 117 25.34 9.03 -8.53
CA ILE A 117 24.32 8.06 -8.10
C ILE A 117 24.53 7.67 -6.63
N GLY A 118 25.77 7.37 -6.23
CA GLY A 118 26.11 7.05 -4.84
C GLY A 118 25.81 8.20 -3.88
N GLY A 119 26.20 9.42 -4.24
CA GLY A 119 25.92 10.63 -3.47
C GLY A 119 24.43 10.89 -3.30
N LEU A 120 23.65 10.72 -4.37
CA LEU A 120 22.20 10.89 -4.35
C LEU A 120 21.54 9.86 -3.40
N GLY A 121 21.97 8.60 -3.45
CA GLY A 121 21.48 7.54 -2.55
C GLY A 121 21.71 7.86 -1.06
N ILE A 122 22.89 8.40 -0.71
CA ILE A 122 23.20 8.81 0.66
C ILE A 122 22.26 9.94 1.12
N LEU A 123 22.04 10.95 0.28
CA LEU A 123 21.15 12.08 0.60
C LEU A 123 19.70 11.63 0.80
N PHE A 124 19.17 10.78 -0.09
CA PHE A 124 17.82 10.23 0.06
C PHE A 124 17.70 9.35 1.32
N GLY A 125 18.70 8.53 1.62
CA GLY A 125 18.74 7.73 2.83
C GLY A 125 18.67 8.58 4.11
N ALA A 126 19.43 9.69 4.15
CA ALA A 126 19.41 10.63 5.26
C ALA A 126 18.04 11.31 5.43
N VAL A 127 17.47 11.84 4.35
CA VAL A 127 16.14 12.48 4.36
C VAL A 127 15.05 11.48 4.78
N TYR A 128 15.07 10.27 4.23
CA TYR A 128 14.10 9.21 4.56
C TYR A 128 14.18 8.81 6.04
N GLY A 129 15.40 8.66 6.59
CA GLY A 129 15.61 8.36 8.00
C GLY A 129 15.02 9.41 8.94
N ILE A 130 15.18 10.70 8.62
CA ILE A 130 14.58 11.82 9.38
C ILE A 130 13.05 11.78 9.28
N LYS A 131 12.50 11.66 8.06
CA LYS A 131 11.05 11.61 7.81
C LYS A 131 10.38 10.49 8.62
N ARG A 132 11.00 9.30 8.68
CA ARG A 132 10.47 8.17 9.45
C ARG A 132 10.41 8.45 10.96
N LYS A 133 11.45 9.09 11.53
CA LYS A 133 11.50 9.44 12.95
C LYS A 133 10.45 10.50 13.30
N VAL A 134 10.33 11.55 12.48
CA VAL A 134 9.34 12.62 12.68
C VAL A 134 7.92 12.04 12.65
N ASN A 135 7.59 11.20 11.66
CA ASN A 135 6.27 10.60 11.55
C ASN A 135 5.86 9.78 12.78
N HIS A 136 6.80 9.00 13.35
CA HIS A 136 6.53 8.25 14.57
C HIS A 136 6.27 9.19 15.76
N ASN A 137 7.09 10.22 15.93
CA ASN A 137 6.93 11.21 16.99
C ASN A 137 5.60 11.95 16.87
N THR A 138 5.22 12.40 15.67
CA THR A 138 3.94 13.07 15.42
C THR A 138 2.76 12.18 15.81
N ARG A 139 2.81 10.88 15.46
CA ARG A 139 1.77 9.91 15.84
C ARG A 139 1.70 9.71 17.36
N GLN A 140 2.84 9.63 18.04
CA GLN A 140 2.87 9.48 19.49
C GLN A 140 2.33 10.73 20.20
N ILE A 141 2.66 11.93 19.69
CA ILE A 141 2.15 13.20 20.20
C ILE A 141 0.63 13.28 20.03
N SER A 142 0.09 12.90 18.87
CA SER A 142 -1.35 12.93 18.65
C SER A 142 -2.08 11.96 19.57
N ILE A 143 -1.57 10.74 19.75
CA ILE A 143 -2.13 9.74 20.68
C ILE A 143 -2.11 10.26 22.12
N ASN A 144 -0.98 10.79 22.59
CA ASN A 144 -0.87 11.32 23.95
C ASN A 144 -1.80 12.54 24.16
N THR A 145 -1.91 13.41 23.15
CA THR A 145 -2.80 14.58 23.20
C THR A 145 -4.26 14.14 23.31
N ASP A 146 -4.71 13.17 22.51
CA ASP A 146 -6.07 12.64 22.56
C ASP A 146 -6.35 11.92 23.88
N TYR A 147 -5.39 11.16 24.39
CA TYR A 147 -5.50 10.51 25.70
C TYR A 147 -5.69 11.53 26.83
N ILE A 148 -4.87 12.58 26.87
CA ILE A 148 -4.99 13.66 27.87
C ILE A 148 -6.34 14.37 27.72
N LYS A 149 -6.72 14.73 26.49
CA LYS A 149 -7.99 15.40 26.23
C LYS A 149 -9.18 14.57 26.71
N ASN A 150 -9.21 13.29 26.40
CA ASN A 150 -10.37 12.45 26.67
C ASN A 150 -10.42 11.94 28.10
N LYS A 151 -9.28 11.59 28.71
CA LYS A 151 -9.24 10.99 30.04
C LYS A 151 -9.06 12.00 31.18
N ILE A 152 -8.38 13.12 30.93
CA ILE A 152 -8.07 14.10 31.97
C ILE A 152 -8.96 15.34 31.81
N ILE A 153 -9.00 15.93 30.61
CA ILE A 153 -9.61 17.25 30.41
C ILE A 153 -11.14 17.16 30.29
N ARG A 154 -11.68 16.27 29.44
CA ARG A 154 -13.13 16.17 29.21
C ARG A 154 -13.96 15.90 30.48
N PRO A 155 -13.54 14.99 31.40
CA PRO A 155 -14.28 14.77 32.64
C PRO A 155 -14.31 16.04 33.50
N VAL A 156 -13.17 16.72 33.67
CA VAL A 156 -13.06 17.92 34.53
C VAL A 156 -13.86 19.10 33.99
N ILE A 157 -13.92 19.29 32.67
CA ILE A 157 -14.67 20.41 32.06
C ILE A 157 -16.19 20.23 32.22
N ARG A 158 -16.69 18.99 32.32
CA ARG A 158 -18.13 18.70 32.41
C ARG A 158 -18.65 18.57 33.84
N THR A 159 -17.77 18.61 34.85
CA THR A 159 -18.16 18.49 36.26
C THR A 159 -18.49 19.83 36.89
N ASN A 160 -19.47 19.87 37.78
CA ASN A 160 -19.77 21.05 38.59
C ASN A 160 -18.60 21.31 39.57
N PRO A 161 -18.21 22.57 39.85
CA PRO A 161 -17.23 22.89 40.88
C PRO A 161 -17.46 22.19 42.22
N ILE A 162 -18.71 22.02 42.66
CA ILE A 162 -19.06 21.31 43.89
C ILE A 162 -18.70 19.82 43.80
N ASP A 163 -18.97 19.16 42.67
CA ASP A 163 -18.63 17.74 42.47
C ASP A 163 -17.12 17.51 42.52
N ILE A 164 -16.34 18.46 41.99
CA ILE A 164 -14.88 18.44 42.06
C ILE A 164 -14.43 18.49 43.53
N LEU A 165 -15.03 19.37 44.34
CA LEU A 165 -14.68 19.47 45.76
C LEU A 165 -15.07 18.21 46.54
N GLN A 166 -16.22 17.60 46.25
CA GLN A 166 -16.61 16.31 46.85
C GLN A 166 -15.63 15.20 46.50
N LEU A 167 -15.18 15.14 45.24
CA LEU A 167 -14.16 14.18 44.81
C LEU A 167 -12.84 14.38 45.57
N ARG A 168 -12.42 15.64 45.76
CA ARG A 168 -11.19 15.97 46.50
C ARG A 168 -11.31 15.62 47.99
N LEU A 169 -12.49 15.84 48.59
CA LEU A 169 -12.77 15.42 49.96
C LEU A 169 -12.73 13.89 50.10
N ALA A 170 -13.35 13.15 49.17
CA ALA A 170 -13.35 11.69 49.17
C ALA A 170 -11.93 11.10 48.96
N LYS A 171 -11.06 11.80 48.22
CA LYS A 171 -9.65 11.44 48.05
C LYS A 171 -8.76 11.86 49.23
N GLY A 172 -9.28 12.64 50.18
CA GLY A 172 -8.50 13.19 51.29
C GLY A 172 -7.54 14.31 50.88
N GLU A 173 -7.74 14.93 49.72
CA GLU A 173 -6.92 16.07 49.26
C GLU A 173 -7.27 17.38 49.97
N ILE A 174 -8.46 17.46 50.57
CA ILE A 174 -8.95 18.60 51.35
C ILE A 174 -9.65 18.09 52.61
N SER A 175 -9.66 18.90 53.67
CA SER A 175 -10.41 18.59 54.89
C SER A 175 -11.91 18.89 54.71
N PHE A 176 -12.75 18.34 55.59
CA PHE A 176 -14.18 18.64 55.60
C PHE A 176 -14.46 20.14 55.85
N GLU A 177 -13.66 20.77 56.72
CA GLU A 177 -13.76 22.20 57.03
C GLU A 177 -13.40 23.08 55.82
N GLU A 178 -12.37 22.71 55.06
CA GLU A 178 -12.01 23.39 53.81
C GLU A 178 -13.09 23.23 52.74
N TYR A 179 -13.65 22.02 52.60
CA TYR A 179 -14.77 21.75 51.70
C TYR A 179 -15.96 22.68 52.00
N GLU A 180 -16.39 22.75 53.26
CA GLU A 180 -17.54 23.55 53.66
C GLU A 180 -17.31 25.04 53.39
N LYS A 181 -16.12 25.54 53.74
CA LYS A 181 -15.71 26.94 53.51
C LYS A 181 -15.73 27.32 52.03
N ILE A 182 -15.22 26.46 51.16
CA ILE A 182 -15.15 26.74 49.71
C ILE A 182 -16.53 26.54 49.07
N SER A 183 -17.26 25.49 49.44
CA SER A 183 -18.62 25.21 48.97
C SER A 183 -19.57 26.37 49.29
N LYS A 184 -19.53 26.89 50.52
CA LYS A 184 -20.33 28.05 50.94
C LYS A 184 -20.00 29.30 50.14
N LYS A 185 -18.73 29.55 49.80
CA LYS A 185 -18.34 30.70 48.96
C LYS A 185 -18.82 30.56 47.51
N LEU A 186 -18.84 29.35 46.98
CA LEU A 186 -19.31 29.08 45.62
C LEU A 186 -20.83 29.28 45.48
N THR A 187 -21.60 28.91 46.51
CA THR A 187 -23.06 29.04 46.51
C THR A 187 -23.57 30.39 47.00
N SER A 188 -22.81 31.09 47.85
CA SER A 188 -23.16 32.41 48.38
C SER A 188 -22.97 33.57 47.40
N ASN A 189 -22.23 33.38 46.31
CA ASN A 189 -21.97 34.43 45.31
C ASN A 189 -23.01 34.48 44.18
N HIS A 190 -24.17 33.83 44.37
CA HIS A 190 -25.23 33.72 43.39
C HIS A 190 -26.56 34.29 43.88
#